data_AF-D0DTU5-F1
#
_entry.id   AF-D0DTU5-F1
#
_cell.length_a   1.000
_cell.length_b   1.000
_cell.length_c   1.000
_cell.angle_alpha   90.00
_cell.angle_beta   90.00
_cell.angle_gamma   90.00
#
_symmetry.space_group_name_H-M   'P 1'
#
loop_
_entity.id
_entity.type
_entity.pdbx_description
1 polymer ?
#
loop_
_entity_poly.entity_id
_entity_poly.type
_entity_poly.pdbx_seq_one_letter_code
_entity_poly.pdbx_strand_id
1 'polypeptide(L)'
;MIGCSFSFEAELLAAGIEVRHITEGVNVPMYNTNLPLQGAGALHGNMVVSMRPIPASQVAKAVEVTAAIPRVHGAPIHVGNPASLGIKDLSHPDYGDPVTIKDGELPVFWPCGVTPQNAIM
;
A
#
# COMPACT_ATOMS: atom_id res chain seq x y z
N MET A 1 -17.98 -6.50 -4.97
CA MET A 1 -16.90 -6.94 -4.05
C MET A 1 -15.59 -6.42 -4.63
N ILE A 2 -14.89 -5.55 -3.92
CA ILE A 2 -13.57 -5.02 -4.32
C ILE A 2 -12.51 -5.87 -3.62
N GLY A 3 -11.43 -6.19 -4.32
CA GLY A 3 -10.49 -7.28 -4.00
C GLY A 3 -9.98 -7.33 -2.55
N CYS A 4 -9.73 -8.56 -2.10
CA CYS A 4 -9.41 -8.91 -0.72
C CYS A 4 -7.87 -8.89 -0.52
N SER A 5 -7.36 -7.96 0.29
CA SER A 5 -5.94 -7.83 0.67
C SER A 5 -5.33 -9.13 1.24
N PHE A 6 -6.17 -10.05 1.72
CA PHE A 6 -5.78 -11.32 2.34
C PHE A 6 -4.94 -12.24 1.43
N SER A 7 -5.14 -12.21 0.12
CA SER A 7 -4.36 -13.04 -0.81
C SER A 7 -2.93 -12.51 -1.03
N PHE A 8 -2.76 -11.19 -0.98
CA PHE A 8 -1.48 -10.52 -1.18
C PHE A 8 -0.57 -10.62 0.05
N GLU A 9 -1.14 -10.47 1.25
CA GLU A 9 -0.40 -10.58 2.51
C GLU A 9 0.10 -11.99 2.76
N ALA A 10 -0.68 -13.01 2.36
CA ALA A 10 -0.28 -14.40 2.45
C ALA A 10 0.98 -14.70 1.63
N GLU A 11 1.11 -14.14 0.41
CA GLU A 11 2.30 -14.35 -0.43
C GLU A 11 3.54 -13.64 0.11
N LEU A 12 3.40 -12.43 0.68
CA LEU A 12 4.51 -11.78 1.37
C LEU A 12 5.00 -12.62 2.54
N LEU A 13 4.08 -13.11 3.39
CA LEU A 13 4.41 -13.98 4.52
C LEU A 13 5.03 -15.30 4.06
N ALA A 14 4.50 -15.93 3.00
CA ALA A 14 5.05 -17.17 2.42
C ALA A 14 6.46 -16.96 1.84
N ALA A 15 6.76 -15.76 1.34
CA ALA A 15 8.10 -15.36 0.91
C ALA A 15 9.05 -14.99 2.05
N GLY A 16 8.60 -15.09 3.32
CA GLY A 16 9.38 -14.73 4.50
C GLY A 16 9.52 -13.21 4.70
N ILE A 17 8.64 -12.42 4.10
CA ILE A 17 8.59 -10.97 4.22
C ILE A 17 7.58 -10.62 5.32
N GLU A 18 8.02 -9.88 6.32
CA GLU A 18 7.16 -9.44 7.42
C GLU A 18 6.07 -8.48 6.90
N VAL A 19 4.85 -8.65 7.42
CA VAL A 19 3.75 -7.69 7.22
C VAL A 19 3.51 -6.95 8.54
N ARG A 20 4.13 -5.78 8.69
CA ARG A 20 4.23 -5.02 9.95
C ARG A 20 2.90 -4.82 10.68
N HIS A 21 1.84 -4.42 10.00
CA HIS A 21 0.54 -4.17 10.65
C HIS A 21 -0.09 -5.47 11.22
N ILE A 22 0.18 -6.64 10.61
CA ILE A 22 -0.24 -7.93 11.16
C ILE A 22 0.56 -8.24 12.43
N THR A 23 1.88 -8.02 12.41
CA THR A 23 2.73 -8.20 13.60
C THR A 23 2.30 -7.30 14.76
N GLU A 24 1.93 -6.04 14.46
CA GLU A 24 1.52 -5.05 15.45
C GLU A 24 0.03 -5.16 15.85
N GLY A 25 -0.76 -5.98 15.14
CA GLY A 25 -2.18 -6.18 15.44
C GLY A 25 -3.04 -4.95 15.14
N VAL A 26 -2.65 -4.15 14.15
CA VAL A 26 -3.33 -2.89 13.76
C VAL A 26 -3.80 -2.94 12.30
N ASN A 27 -4.66 -2.00 11.90
CA ASN A 27 -5.09 -1.91 10.51
C ASN A 27 -3.98 -1.31 9.66
N VAL A 28 -3.84 -1.80 8.42
CA VAL A 28 -2.83 -1.31 7.48
C VAL A 28 -2.98 0.21 7.26
N PRO A 29 -1.88 1.00 7.34
CA PRO A 29 -1.93 2.43 7.07
C PRO A 29 -2.20 2.67 5.59
N MET A 30 -3.12 3.58 5.31
CA MET A 30 -3.49 3.99 3.97
C MET A 30 -3.45 5.51 3.84
N TYR A 31 -3.04 5.98 2.67
CA TYR A 31 -2.81 7.40 2.41
C TYR A 31 -3.43 7.85 1.10
N ASN A 32 -4.01 9.03 1.13
CA ASN A 32 -4.41 9.77 -0.05
C ASN A 32 -3.16 10.24 -0.79
N THR A 33 -3.10 9.97 -2.09
CA THR A 33 -1.98 10.42 -2.92
C THR A 33 -2.35 11.65 -3.75
N ASN A 34 -1.36 12.23 -4.42
CA ASN A 34 -1.54 13.21 -5.49
C ASN A 34 -1.68 12.56 -6.89
N LEU A 35 -1.78 11.23 -6.98
CA LEU A 35 -1.90 10.52 -8.25
C LEU A 35 -3.36 10.51 -8.71
N PRO A 36 -3.70 11.18 -9.83
CA PRO A 36 -5.07 11.23 -10.30
C PRO A 36 -5.53 9.87 -10.83
N LEU A 37 -6.78 9.50 -10.54
CA LEU A 37 -7.46 8.38 -11.18
C LEU A 37 -7.91 8.78 -12.59
N GLN A 38 -8.05 7.77 -13.45
CA GLN A 38 -8.78 7.97 -14.70
C GLN A 38 -10.27 8.20 -14.39
N GLY A 39 -10.77 9.39 -14.71
CA GLY A 39 -12.17 9.74 -14.47
C GLY A 39 -13.14 8.88 -15.28
N ALA A 40 -14.31 8.60 -14.69
CA ALA A 40 -15.39 7.86 -15.32
C ALA A 40 -16.74 8.55 -15.04
N GLY A 41 -17.15 9.43 -15.97
CA GLY A 41 -18.34 10.27 -15.78
C GLY A 41 -18.16 11.24 -14.61
N ALA A 42 -19.09 11.24 -13.66
CA ALA A 42 -18.99 12.07 -12.45
C ALA A 42 -17.92 11.59 -11.46
N LEU A 43 -17.42 10.36 -11.59
CA LEU A 43 -16.43 9.79 -10.70
C LEU A 43 -15.03 10.28 -11.09
N HIS A 44 -14.37 10.95 -10.15
CA HIS A 44 -13.01 11.46 -10.26
C HIS A 44 -12.40 11.51 -8.85
N GLY A 45 -11.09 11.60 -8.75
CA GLY A 45 -10.38 11.63 -7.47
C GLY A 45 -8.94 11.17 -7.61
N ASN A 46 -8.26 11.03 -6.48
CA ASN A 46 -6.89 10.52 -6.44
C ASN A 46 -6.85 9.09 -5.90
N MET A 47 -5.80 8.35 -6.30
CA MET A 47 -5.57 7.00 -5.82
C MET A 47 -5.27 6.99 -4.33
N VAL A 48 -5.83 6.02 -3.61
CA VAL A 48 -5.44 5.71 -2.24
C VAL A 48 -4.47 4.53 -2.26
N VAL A 49 -3.40 4.63 -1.49
CA VAL A 49 -2.40 3.55 -1.36
C VAL A 49 -2.39 2.99 0.04
N SER A 50 -2.07 1.70 0.17
CA SER A 50 -1.66 1.09 1.45
C SER A 50 -0.15 1.00 1.51
N MET A 51 0.44 1.19 2.70
CA MET A 51 1.88 1.16 2.91
C MET A 51 2.29 -0.01 3.78
N ARG A 52 3.38 -0.68 3.42
CA ARG A 52 4.07 -1.66 4.29
C ARG A 52 5.56 -1.34 4.29
N PRO A 53 6.23 -1.29 5.46
CA PRO A 53 7.67 -1.17 5.52
C PRO A 53 8.31 -2.52 5.19
N ILE A 54 9.20 -2.53 4.21
CA ILE A 54 9.90 -3.73 3.75
C ILE A 54 11.41 -3.53 3.91
N PRO A 55 12.18 -4.48 4.47
CA PRO A 55 13.63 -4.39 4.48
C PRO A 55 14.19 -4.13 3.08
N ALA A 56 15.14 -3.19 2.94
CA ALA A 56 15.66 -2.79 1.62
C ALA A 56 16.17 -3.98 0.78
N SER A 57 16.75 -4.98 1.43
CA SER A 57 17.22 -6.23 0.80
C SER A 57 16.10 -7.14 0.27
N GLN A 58 14.87 -6.98 0.76
CA GLN A 58 13.72 -7.80 0.39
C GLN A 58 12.76 -7.09 -0.57
N VAL A 59 12.95 -5.80 -0.87
CA VAL A 59 12.05 -5.04 -1.76
C VAL A 59 11.91 -5.70 -3.12
N ALA A 60 13.01 -6.13 -3.75
CA ALA A 60 12.95 -6.80 -5.05
C ALA A 60 12.11 -8.08 -5.00
N LYS A 61 12.22 -8.84 -3.90
CA LYS A 61 11.41 -10.04 -3.67
C LYS A 61 9.94 -9.70 -3.46
N ALA A 62 9.65 -8.67 -2.67
CA ALA A 62 8.30 -8.18 -2.45
C ALA A 62 7.63 -7.78 -3.77
N VAL A 63 8.35 -7.08 -4.66
CA VAL A 63 7.86 -6.74 -6.00
C VAL A 63 7.57 -7.99 -6.82
N GLU A 64 8.50 -8.93 -6.88
CA GLU A 64 8.39 -10.17 -7.66
C GLU A 64 7.15 -10.99 -7.26
N VAL A 65 7.00 -11.29 -5.96
CA VAL A 65 5.93 -12.17 -5.47
C VAL A 65 4.55 -11.52 -5.58
N THR A 66 4.49 -10.19 -5.51
CA THR A 66 3.22 -9.45 -5.59
C THR A 66 2.82 -9.14 -7.03
N ALA A 67 3.78 -8.96 -7.94
CA ALA A 67 3.55 -8.82 -9.38
C ALA A 67 2.98 -10.10 -10.02
N ALA A 68 3.30 -11.27 -9.46
CA ALA A 68 2.81 -12.57 -9.94
C ALA A 68 1.29 -12.79 -9.76
N ILE A 69 0.59 -11.86 -9.10
CA ILE A 69 -0.86 -11.95 -8.82
C ILE A 69 -1.62 -10.80 -9.52
N PRO A 70 -1.73 -10.78 -10.86
CA PRO A 70 -2.32 -9.66 -11.61
C PRO A 70 -3.82 -9.46 -11.37
N ARG A 71 -4.51 -10.39 -10.69
CA ARG A 71 -5.95 -10.28 -10.36
C ARG A 71 -6.23 -9.58 -9.01
N VAL A 72 -5.21 -9.14 -8.28
CA VAL A 72 -5.32 -8.41 -6.99
C VAL A 72 -4.49 -7.12 -7.01
N HIS A 73 -3.98 -6.64 -5.88
CA HIS A 73 -3.23 -5.38 -5.76
C HIS A 73 -2.06 -5.21 -6.74
N GLY A 74 -1.50 -6.31 -7.26
CA GLY A 74 -0.42 -6.29 -8.25
C GLY A 74 0.91 -5.83 -7.68
N ALA A 75 1.82 -5.42 -8.57
CA ALA A 75 3.11 -4.84 -8.19
C ALA A 75 2.90 -3.51 -7.43
N PRO A 76 3.83 -3.14 -6.52
CA PRO A 76 3.76 -1.83 -5.87
C PRO A 76 3.88 -0.72 -6.91
N ILE A 77 3.16 0.37 -6.69
CA ILE A 77 3.22 1.55 -7.56
C ILE A 77 4.36 2.50 -7.17
N HIS A 78 4.89 2.35 -5.96
CA HIS A 78 5.97 3.19 -5.46
C HIS A 78 6.78 2.51 -4.36
N VAL A 79 8.07 2.83 -4.30
CA VAL A 79 9.03 2.37 -3.29
C VAL A 79 9.83 3.58 -2.82
N GLY A 80 9.96 3.74 -1.51
CA GLY A 80 10.82 4.78 -0.92
C GLY A 80 10.07 6.10 -0.74
N ASN A 81 10.65 7.21 -1.22
CA ASN A 81 10.28 8.56 -0.78
C ASN A 81 8.76 8.86 -0.85
N PRO A 82 8.03 8.97 0.29
CA PRO A 82 6.58 9.19 0.31
C PRO A 82 6.15 10.53 -0.29
N ALA A 83 7.03 11.54 -0.27
CA ALA A 83 6.74 12.86 -0.80
C ALA A 83 6.45 12.84 -2.31
N SER A 84 6.98 11.87 -3.06
CA SER A 84 6.67 11.70 -4.49
C SER A 84 5.19 11.36 -4.74
N LEU A 85 4.51 10.77 -3.75
CA LEU A 85 3.06 10.51 -3.77
C LEU A 85 2.24 11.63 -3.12
N GLY A 86 2.87 12.72 -2.68
CA GLY A 86 2.21 13.79 -1.93
C GLY A 86 2.01 13.49 -0.44
N ILE A 87 2.52 12.35 0.06
CA ILE A 87 2.40 11.95 1.46
C ILE A 87 3.48 12.66 2.27
N LYS A 88 3.07 13.54 3.19
CA LYS A 88 3.98 14.38 3.98
C LYS A 88 4.46 13.73 5.27
N ASP A 89 3.63 12.87 5.86
CA ASP A 89 3.89 12.26 7.15
C ASP A 89 3.30 10.85 7.20
N LEU A 90 4.17 9.84 7.39
CA LEU A 90 3.75 8.45 7.49
C LEU A 90 3.15 8.11 8.86
N SER A 91 3.37 8.93 9.90
CA SER A 91 2.80 8.70 11.23
C SER A 91 1.32 9.09 11.34
N HIS A 92 0.77 9.77 10.33
CA HIS A 92 -0.62 10.21 10.27
C HIS A 92 -1.31 9.67 9.00
N PRO A 93 -1.70 8.39 8.97
CA PRO A 93 -2.43 7.85 7.83
C PRO A 93 -3.83 8.44 7.71
N ASP A 94 -4.32 8.60 6.49
CA ASP A 94 -5.68 9.04 6.22
C ASP A 94 -6.72 7.96 6.62
N TYR A 95 -6.31 6.69 6.57
CA TYR A 95 -7.12 5.56 7.03
C TYR A 95 -6.25 4.48 7.67
N GLY A 96 -6.85 3.71 8.58
CA GLY A 96 -6.14 2.67 9.32
C GLY A 96 -5.26 3.26 10.43
N ASP A 97 -4.20 2.54 10.80
CA ASP A 97 -3.37 2.86 11.95
C ASP A 97 -1.90 3.03 11.51
N PRO A 98 -1.13 3.94 12.12
CA PRO A 98 0.29 4.07 11.82
C PRO A 98 1.06 2.83 12.29
N VAL A 99 2.18 2.54 11.63
CA VAL A 99 3.03 1.39 11.94
C VAL A 99 4.48 1.80 12.13
N THR A 100 5.24 0.99 12.87
CA THR A 100 6.68 1.23 13.04
C THR A 100 7.45 0.95 11.75
N ILE A 101 8.29 1.90 11.35
CA ILE A 101 9.28 1.73 10.27
C ILE A 101 10.66 1.68 10.94
N LYS A 102 11.34 0.54 10.85
CA LYS A 102 12.66 0.32 11.46
C LYS A 102 13.78 0.80 10.54
N ASP A 103 14.95 1.03 11.11
CA ASP A 103 16.16 1.34 10.34
C ASP A 103 16.44 0.26 9.30
N GLY A 104 16.70 0.68 8.06
CA GLY A 104 16.93 -0.22 6.93
C GLY A 104 15.66 -0.73 6.23
N GLU A 105 14.47 -0.36 6.71
CA GLU A 105 13.21 -0.59 6.00
C GLU A 105 12.89 0.58 5.07
N LEU A 106 12.25 0.27 3.94
CA LEU A 106 11.72 1.23 2.99
C LEU A 106 10.19 1.12 2.98
N PRO A 107 9.47 2.25 2.99
CA PRO A 107 8.03 2.22 2.79
C PRO A 107 7.73 1.84 1.33
N VAL A 108 6.86 0.84 1.15
CA VAL A 108 6.43 0.36 -0.15
C VAL A 108 4.92 0.49 -0.26
N PHE A 109 4.43 0.99 -1.40
CA PHE A 109 3.05 1.42 -1.58
C PHE A 109 2.34 0.63 -2.67
N TRP A 110 1.16 0.11 -2.34
CA TRP A 110 0.27 -0.61 -3.26
C TRP A 110 -1.08 0.11 -3.39
N PRO A 111 -1.74 0.05 -4.57
CA PRO A 111 -3.10 0.57 -4.72
C PRO A 111 -4.04 -0.10 -3.73
N CYS A 112 -4.93 0.68 -3.11
CA CYS A 112 -5.88 0.16 -2.13
C CYS A 112 -7.32 0.19 -2.65
N GLY A 113 -8.09 -0.86 -2.29
CA GLY A 113 -9.50 -1.00 -2.62
C GLY A 113 -10.44 0.04 -1.99
N VAL A 114 -9.94 0.88 -1.07
CA VAL A 114 -10.69 2.03 -0.52
C VAL A 114 -10.72 3.24 -1.45
N THR A 115 -9.98 3.20 -2.57
CA THR A 115 -9.96 4.26 -3.59
C THR A 115 -11.36 4.78 -4.00
N PRO A 116 -12.41 3.95 -4.16
CA PRO A 116 -13.75 4.44 -4.48
C PRO A 116 -14.37 5.31 -3.37
N GLN A 117 -13.97 5.16 -2.11
CA GLN A 117 -14.44 6.03 -1.02
C GLN A 117 -13.92 7.46 -1.22
N ASN A 118 -12.68 7.59 -1.72
CA ASN A 118 -12.10 8.89 -2.08
C ASN A 118 -12.70 9.48 -3.37
N ALA A 119 -13.29 8.66 -4.24
CA ALA A 119 -13.92 9.13 -5.48
C ALA A 119 -15.37 9.62 -5.30
N ILE A 120 -15.93 9.49 -4.09
CA ILE A 120 -17.32 9.86 -3.74
C ILE A 120 -17.35 11.00 -2.71
N MET A 121 -16.23 11.30 -2.04
CA MET A 121 -16.06 12.46 -1.14
C MET A 121 -15.65 13.70 -1.94
#